data_AF-A0A4D6HTW3-F1
#
_entry.id   AF-A0A4D6HTW3-F1
#
_cell.length_a   1.000
_cell.length_b   1.000
_cell.length_c   1.000
_cell.angle_alpha   90.00
_cell.angle_beta   90.00
_cell.angle_gamma   90.00
#
_symmetry.space_group_name_H-M   'P 1'
#
loop_
_entity.id
_entity.type
_entity.pdbx_description
1 polymer ?
#
loop_
_entity_poly.entity_id
_entity_poly.type
_entity_poly.pdbx_seq_one_letter_code
_entity_poly.pdbx_strand_id
1 'polypeptide(L)'
;MFWLRVSSGCKGTTQLYRRYKRFTKEIGADTYQQGTFRNNFNYLTHKNVFEGDRRGRGRGRGMTNMYSLSVDPDLVIDKVGDDNRLSQITERFK
;
A
#
# COMPACT_ATOMS: atom_id res chain seq x y z
N MET A 1 -9.16 9.72 20.53
CA MET A 1 -8.13 8.65 20.65
C MET A 1 -8.67 7.32 20.11
N PHE A 2 -9.07 7.31 18.85
CA PHE A 2 -9.57 6.16 18.07
C PHE A 2 -9.23 6.55 16.62
N TRP A 3 -8.76 5.64 15.76
CA TRP A 3 -8.36 5.86 14.34
C TRP A 3 -6.86 5.85 13.96
N LEU A 4 -6.01 5.13 14.69
CA LEU A 4 -4.71 4.68 14.13
C LEU A 4 -4.54 3.16 14.31
N ARG A 5 -5.51 2.41 13.80
CA ARG A 5 -5.24 1.05 13.33
C ARG A 5 -5.28 1.11 11.82
N VAL A 6 -4.23 1.68 11.22
CA VAL A 6 -3.78 1.18 9.91
C VAL A 6 -3.73 -0.31 10.15
N SER A 7 -4.68 -1.06 9.61
CA SER A 7 -4.79 -2.49 9.92
C SER A 7 -3.46 -3.11 9.51
N SER A 8 -2.58 -3.37 10.47
CA SER A 8 -1.27 -4.02 10.34
C SER A 8 -1.40 -5.48 9.89
N GLY A 9 -2.60 -5.85 9.42
CA GLY A 9 -2.85 -7.10 8.74
C GLY A 9 -2.35 -7.05 7.32
N CYS A 10 -1.60 -8.08 6.96
CA CYS A 10 -1.07 -8.32 5.63
C CYS A 10 -2.17 -8.21 4.55
N LYS A 11 -1.89 -7.48 3.46
CA LYS A 11 -2.86 -7.22 2.36
C LYS A 11 -2.34 -7.77 1.04
N GLY A 12 -3.24 -8.35 0.24
CA GLY A 12 -2.89 -8.89 -1.07
C GLY A 12 -2.68 -7.81 -2.13
N THR A 13 -1.84 -8.09 -3.13
CA THR A 13 -1.50 -7.17 -4.24
C THR A 13 -2.75 -6.52 -4.87
N THR A 14 -3.80 -7.29 -5.14
CA THR A 14 -5.02 -6.78 -5.78
C THR A 14 -5.77 -5.80 -4.89
N GLN A 15 -5.80 -6.04 -3.58
CA GLN A 15 -6.48 -5.15 -2.64
C GLN A 15 -5.73 -3.82 -2.51
N LEU A 16 -4.40 -3.88 -2.38
CA LEU A 16 -3.56 -2.68 -2.32
C LEU A 16 -3.62 -1.88 -3.62
N TYR A 17 -3.58 -2.57 -4.77
CA TYR A 17 -3.69 -1.91 -6.06
C TYR A 17 -5.03 -1.18 -6.24
N ARG A 18 -6.15 -1.77 -5.79
CA ARG A 18 -7.45 -1.09 -5.82
C ARG A 18 -7.46 0.19 -4.98
N ARG A 19 -6.80 0.20 -3.82
CA ARG A 19 -6.66 1.40 -2.99
C ARG A 19 -5.77 2.45 -3.67
N TYR A 20 -4.63 2.02 -4.20
CA TYR A 20 -3.73 2.88 -4.97
C TYR A 20 -4.44 3.58 -6.13
N LYS A 21 -5.20 2.83 -6.95
CA LYS A 21 -6.00 3.40 -8.06
C LYS A 21 -7.01 4.44 -7.59
N ARG A 22 -7.58 4.26 -6.39
CA ARG A 22 -8.49 5.24 -5.81
C ARG A 22 -7.71 6.51 -5.47
N PHE A 23 -6.58 6.38 -4.75
CA PHE A 23 -5.76 7.52 -4.37
C PHE A 23 -5.25 8.32 -5.57
N THR A 24 -4.72 7.66 -6.61
CA THR A 24 -4.23 8.35 -7.81
C THR A 24 -5.35 9.08 -8.54
N LYS A 25 -6.55 8.49 -8.63
CA LYS A 25 -7.72 9.14 -9.21
C LYS A 25 -8.11 10.41 -8.44
N GLU A 26 -8.11 10.36 -7.11
CA GLU A 26 -8.53 11.51 -6.28
C GLU A 26 -7.56 12.70 -6.39
N ILE A 27 -6.25 12.44 -6.52
CA ILE A 27 -5.25 13.51 -6.66
C ILE A 27 -4.97 13.89 -8.12
N GLY A 28 -5.71 13.33 -9.08
CA GLY A 28 -5.51 13.58 -10.51
C GLY A 28 -4.17 13.09 -11.05
N ALA A 29 -3.55 12.08 -10.44
CA ALA A 29 -2.28 11.52 -10.85
C ALA A 29 -2.42 10.31 -11.78
N ASP A 30 -1.41 10.12 -12.63
CA ASP A 30 -1.29 8.93 -13.46
C ASP A 30 -1.24 7.65 -12.61
N THR A 31 -1.97 6.65 -13.07
CA THR A 31 -2.09 5.36 -12.37
C THR A 31 -1.23 4.33 -13.07
N TYR A 32 -0.22 3.82 -12.37
CA TYR A 32 0.59 2.73 -12.90
C TYR A 32 -0.22 1.46 -13.15
N GLN A 33 0.19 0.67 -14.14
CA GLN A 33 -0.34 -0.68 -14.32
C GLN A 33 -0.02 -1.57 -13.11
N GLN A 34 -0.86 -2.59 -12.88
CA GLN A 34 -0.73 -3.47 -11.71
C GLN A 34 0.62 -4.19 -11.63
N GLY A 35 1.21 -4.54 -12.77
CA GLY A 35 2.54 -5.15 -12.84
C GLY A 35 3.64 -4.24 -12.28
N THR A 36 3.67 -2.99 -12.75
CA THR A 36 4.61 -1.96 -12.26
C THR A 36 4.39 -1.65 -10.78
N PHE A 37 3.13 -1.49 -10.35
CA PHE A 37 2.78 -1.32 -8.95
C PHE A 37 3.33 -2.46 -8.07
N ARG A 38 3.15 -3.71 -8.50
CA ARG A 38 3.68 -4.90 -7.79
C ARG A 38 5.21 -4.88 -7.75
N ASN A 39 5.86 -4.52 -8.85
CA ASN A 39 7.33 -4.44 -8.89
C ASN A 39 7.86 -3.40 -7.90
N ASN A 40 7.20 -2.24 -7.78
CA ASN A 40 7.56 -1.23 -6.79
C ASN A 40 7.38 -1.76 -5.36
N PHE A 41 6.30 -2.47 -5.05
CA PHE A 41 6.11 -3.09 -3.74
C PHE A 41 7.17 -4.15 -3.44
N ASN A 42 7.53 -4.99 -4.42
CA ASN A 42 8.63 -5.95 -4.26
C ASN A 42 9.96 -5.24 -4.01
N TYR A 43 10.24 -4.15 -4.73
CA TYR A 43 11.42 -3.33 -4.49
C TYR A 43 11.44 -2.76 -3.07
N LEU A 44 10.32 -2.23 -2.58
CA LEU A 44 10.22 -1.75 -1.20
C LEU A 44 10.32 -2.87 -0.16
N THR A 45 9.91 -4.10 -0.49
CA THR A 45 10.21 -5.29 0.32
C THR A 45 11.71 -5.58 0.37
N HIS A 46 12.41 -5.53 -0.77
CA HIS A 46 13.87 -5.67 -0.81
C HIS A 46 14.61 -4.56 -0.04
N LYS A 47 13.98 -3.40 0.16
CA LYS A 47 14.50 -2.29 0.96
C LYS A 47 14.06 -2.34 2.43
N ASN A 48 13.41 -3.42 2.88
CA ASN A 48 12.92 -3.60 4.24
C ASN A 48 11.95 -2.50 4.71
N VAL A 49 11.20 -1.90 3.78
CA VAL A 49 10.08 -1.00 4.08
C VAL A 49 8.79 -1.80 4.28
N PHE A 50 8.65 -2.88 3.51
CA PHE A 50 7.57 -3.85 3.66
C PHE A 50 8.14 -5.24 3.94
N GLU A 51 7.41 -6.05 4.68
CA GLU A 51 7.53 -7.49 4.64
C GLU A 51 6.63 -8.05 3.53
N GLY A 52 7.12 -9.09 2.85
CA GLY A 52 6.40 -9.77 1.79
C GLY A 52 6.24 -11.26 2.08
N ASP A 53 5.04 -11.77 1.84
CA ASP A 53 4.73 -13.21 1.91
C ASP A 53 3.94 -13.64 0.65
N ARG A 54 3.86 -14.95 0.38
CA ARG A 54 3.09 -15.51 -0.73
C ARG A 54 2.02 -16.45 -0.21
N ARG A 55 0.76 -16.08 -0.47
CA ARG A 55 -0.39 -16.86 -0.04
C ARG A 55 -1.11 -17.50 -1.22
N GLY A 56 -1.44 -18.79 -1.08
CA GLY A 56 -2.31 -19.49 -2.01
C GLY A 56 -3.74 -18.94 -1.95
N ARG A 57 -4.36 -18.75 -3.11
CA ARG A 57 -5.77 -18.30 -3.20
C ARG A 57 -6.80 -19.44 -3.12
N GLY A 58 -6.32 -20.68 -2.92
CA GLY A 58 -7.13 -21.90 -2.88
C GLY A 58 -7.66 -22.33 -4.26
N ARG A 59 -8.14 -23.58 -4.37
CA ARG A 59 -8.83 -24.14 -5.55
C ARG A 59 -8.14 -23.87 -6.90
N GLY A 60 -6.81 -24.01 -6.97
CA GLY A 60 -6.06 -23.79 -8.21
C GLY A 60 -6.04 -22.34 -8.71
N ARG A 61 -6.48 -21.35 -7.92
CA ARG A 61 -6.53 -19.93 -8.30
C ARG A 61 -5.17 -19.22 -8.26
N GLY A 62 -4.10 -19.99 -8.18
CA GLY A 62 -2.72 -19.51 -8.09
C GLY A 62 -2.39 -18.79 -6.78
N MET A 63 -1.27 -18.07 -6.80
CA MET A 63 -0.70 -17.36 -5.65
C MET A 63 -1.02 -15.87 -5.68
N THR A 64 -0.92 -15.20 -4.55
CA THR A 64 -0.91 -13.74 -4.43
C THR A 64 0.19 -13.31 -3.46
N ASN A 65 0.83 -12.17 -3.75
CA ASN A 65 1.76 -11.58 -2.80
C ASN A 65 0.96 -10.82 -1.75
N MET A 66 1.39 -10.97 -0.51
CA MET A 66 0.84 -10.36 0.67
C MET A 66 1.91 -9.40 1.21
N TYR A 67 1.50 -8.20 1.63
CA TYR A 67 2.42 -7.19 2.14
C TYR A 67 1.95 -6.63 3.47
N SER A 68 2.89 -6.45 4.40
CA SER A 68 2.74 -5.74 5.68
C SER A 68 3.84 -4.69 5.79
N LEU A 69 3.54 -3.54 6.39
CA LEU A 69 4.56 -2.53 6.67
C LEU A 69 5.52 -3.08 7.73
N SER A 70 6.83 -3.05 7.48
CA SER A 70 7.84 -3.54 8.43
C SER A 70 8.54 -2.41 9.19
N VAL A 71 8.19 -1.17 8.87
CA VAL A 71 8.65 0.04 9.56
C VAL A 71 7.51 0.63 10.37
N ASP A 72 7.86 1.45 11.35
CA ASP A 72 6.87 2.18 12.15
C ASP A 72 6.01 3.10 11.23
N PRO A 73 4.68 2.95 11.22
CA PRO A 73 3.79 3.83 10.48
C PRO A 73 3.99 5.32 10.79
N ASP A 74 4.29 5.68 12.04
CA ASP A 74 4.46 7.07 12.44
C ASP A 74 5.74 7.67 11.83
N LEU A 75 6.82 6.87 11.76
CA LEU A 75 8.04 7.25 11.06
C LEU A 75 7.80 7.42 9.55
N VAL A 76 6.97 6.57 8.95
CA VAL A 76 6.58 6.73 7.54
C VAL A 76 5.86 8.05 7.37
N ILE A 77 4.82 8.31 8.17
CA ILE A 77 4.03 9.55 8.09
C ILE A 77 4.93 10.78 8.25
N ASP A 78 5.87 10.79 9.20
CA ASP A 78 6.84 11.88 9.37
C ASP A 78 7.69 12.09 8.09
N LYS A 79 8.20 11.01 7.49
CA LYS A 79 9.08 11.10 6.31
C LYS A 79 8.36 11.45 5.02
N VAL A 80 7.10 11.05 4.87
CA VAL A 80 6.32 11.36 3.65
C VAL A 80 5.46 12.61 3.81
N GLY A 81 5.20 13.06 5.05
CA GLY A 81 4.20 14.08 5.41
C GLY A 81 4.38 15.45 4.78
N ASP A 82 5.61 15.81 4.38
CA ASP A 82 5.91 17.05 3.66
C ASP A 82 5.37 17.07 2.22
N ASP A 83 4.93 15.92 1.70
CA ASP A 83 4.32 15.82 0.38
C ASP A 83 2.86 16.28 0.41
N ASN A 84 2.59 17.45 -0.17
CA ASN A 84 1.24 18.04 -0.27
C ASN A 84 0.17 17.11 -0.88
N ARG A 85 0.56 16.10 -1.66
CA ARG A 85 -0.39 15.11 -2.21
C ARG A 85 -1.02 14.25 -1.12
N LEU A 86 -0.36 14.06 0.02
CA LEU A 86 -0.88 13.28 1.15
C LEU A 86 -1.97 14.03 1.91
N SER A 87 -1.84 15.35 2.06
CA SER A 87 -2.89 16.19 2.64
C SER A 87 -4.18 16.08 1.82
N GLN A 88 -4.07 16.10 0.49
CA GLN A 88 -5.22 15.92 -0.41
C GLN A 88 -5.92 14.56 -0.24
N ILE A 89 -5.16 13.50 0.03
CA ILE A 89 -5.72 12.16 0.28
C ILE A 89 -6.32 12.07 1.69
N THR A 90 -5.64 12.58 2.72
CA THR A 90 -6.12 12.42 4.11
C THR A 90 -7.38 13.24 4.40
N GLU A 91 -7.51 14.45 3.84
CA GLU A 91 -8.71 15.29 3.99
C GLU A 91 -9.97 14.67 3.37
N ARG A 92 -9.82 13.92 2.28
CA ARG A 92 -10.93 13.30 1.52
C ARG A 92 -11.40 11.95 2.08
N PHE A 93 -10.65 11.37 3.01
CA PHE A 93 -10.90 10.03 3.58
C PHE A 93 -11.13 10.06 5.11
N LYS A 94 -11.36 11.24 5.68
CA LYS A 94 -11.88 11.40 7.04
C LYS A 94 -13.28 10.81 7.19
#